data_AF-A0A971QHY8-F1
#
_entry.id   AF-A0A971QHY8-F1
#
_cell.length_a   1.000
_cell.length_b   1.000
_cell.length_c   1.000
_cell.angle_alpha   90.00
_cell.angle_beta   90.00
_cell.angle_gamma   90.00
#
_symmetry.space_group_name_H-M   'P 1'
#
loop_
_entity.id
_entity.type
_entity.pdbx_description
1 polymer ?
#
loop_
_entity_poly.entity_id
_entity_poly.type
_entity_poly.pdbx_seq_one_letter_code
_entity_poly.pdbx_strand_id
1 'polypeptide(L)' 'MTSLLATLFIHPLPIERHHLWLLPLCLAVALVYKTTKCAEVREIPVAALISWVTIVVGMYAVGAALWLLYHFAA' A
#
# COMPACT_ATOMS: atom_id res chain seq x y z
N MET A 1 -13.28 6.33 -24.05
CA MET A 1 -12.15 6.17 -23.10
C MET A 1 -12.52 6.61 -21.69
N THR A 2 -13.22 7.74 -21.52
CA THR A 2 -13.72 8.23 -20.21
C THR A 2 -14.71 7.29 -19.52
N SER A 3 -15.57 6.59 -20.27
CA SER A 3 -16.53 5.62 -19.74
C SER A 3 -15.88 4.42 -19.05
N LEU A 4 -14.75 3.93 -19.58
CA LEU A 4 -14.04 2.76 -19.06
C LEU A 4 -13.37 3.06 -17.71
N LEU A 5 -12.84 4.29 -17.56
CA LEU A 5 -12.25 4.75 -16.31
C LEU A 5 -13.33 4.91 -15.23
N ALA A 6 -14.46 5.51 -15.57
CA ALA A 6 -15.59 5.67 -14.65
C ALA A 6 -16.14 4.32 -14.16
N THR A 7 -16.23 3.31 -15.04
CA THR A 7 -16.64 1.94 -14.68
C THR A 7 -15.74 1.34 -13.60
N LEU A 8 -14.44 1.62 -13.60
CA LEU A 8 -13.52 1.07 -12.58
C LEU A 8 -13.78 1.61 -11.17
N PHE A 9 -14.31 2.83 -11.07
CA PHE A 9 -14.68 3.47 -9.79
C PHE A 9 -16.08 3.07 -9.32
N ILE A 10 -16.98 2.72 -10.24
CA ILE A 10 -18.35 2.33 -9.94
C ILE A 10 -18.46 0.82 -9.69
N HIS A 11 -17.69 0.02 -10.44
CA HIS A 11 -17.60 -1.43 -10.34
C HIS A 11 -16.18 -1.84 -9.93
N PRO A 12 -15.92 -1.99 -8.63
CA PRO A 12 -14.60 -2.40 -8.17
C PRO A 12 -14.26 -3.78 -8.72
N LEU A 13 -13.02 -3.92 -9.21
CA LEU A 13 -12.51 -5.22 -9.63
C LEU A 13 -12.39 -6.14 -8.41
N PRO A 14 -12.69 -7.45 -8.57
CA PRO A 14 -12.50 -8.41 -7.51
C PRO A 14 -11.01 -8.47 -7.13
N ILE A 15 -10.72 -8.29 -5.84
CA ILE A 15 -9.36 -8.38 -5.34
C ILE A 15 -9.00 -9.86 -5.15
N GLU A 16 -8.27 -10.41 -6.12
CA GLU A 16 -7.73 -11.77 -6.05
C GLU A 16 -6.63 -11.90 -4.99
N ARG A 17 -6.43 -13.11 -4.45
CA ARG A 17 -5.40 -13.39 -3.41
C ARG A 17 -3.96 -13.04 -3.82
N HIS A 18 -3.71 -12.86 -5.11
CA HIS A 18 -2.39 -12.53 -5.65
C HIS A 18 -1.89 -11.15 -5.22
N HIS A 19 -2.77 -10.28 -4.71
CA HIS A 19 -2.35 -9.00 -4.12
C HIS A 19 -1.35 -9.15 -2.97
N LEU A 20 -1.31 -10.29 -2.28
CA LEU A 20 -0.39 -10.54 -1.17
C LEU A 20 1.08 -10.51 -1.63
N TRP A 21 1.35 -10.76 -2.91
CA TRP A 21 2.69 -10.62 -3.50
C TRP A 21 3.18 -9.17 -3.55
N LEU A 22 2.30 -8.18 -3.36
CA LEU A 22 2.70 -6.78 -3.23
C LEU A 22 3.40 -6.50 -1.90
N LEU A 23 3.15 -7.31 -0.86
CA LEU A 23 3.78 -7.15 0.46
C LEU A 23 5.31 -7.36 0.41
N PRO A 24 5.85 -8.48 -0.13
CA PRO A 24 7.29 -8.65 -0.26
C PRO A 24 7.90 -7.65 -1.26
N LEU A 25 7.17 -7.25 -2.31
CA LEU A 25 7.62 -6.22 -3.24
C LEU A 25 7.77 -4.86 -2.53
N CYS A 26 6.80 -4.48 -1.70
CA CYS A 26 6.86 -3.27 -0.88
C CYS A 26 8.03 -3.31 0.12
N LEU A 27 8.28 -4.49 0.72
CA LEU A 27 9.42 -4.66 1.63
C LEU A 27 10.75 -4.45 0.91
N ALA A 28 10.89 -4.95 -0.32
CA ALA A 28 12.09 -4.74 -1.13
C ALA A 28 12.33 -3.25 -1.40
N VAL A 29 11.29 -2.49 -1.74
CA VAL A 29 11.40 -1.03 -1.94
C VAL A 29 11.78 -0.31 -0.65
N ALA A 30 11.16 -0.66 0.49
CA ALA A 30 11.49 -0.08 1.79
C ALA A 30 12.95 -0.35 2.19
N LEU A 31 13.46 -1.55 1.88
CA LEU A 31 14.82 -1.96 2.15
C LEU A 31 15.82 -1.16 1.29
N VAL A 32 15.60 -1.06 -0.03
CA VAL A 32 16.45 -0.26 -0.95
C VAL A 32 16.42 1.22 -0.56
N TYR A 33 15.28 1.75 -0.16
CA TYR A 33 15.20 3.14 0.29
C TYR A 33 16.05 3.36 1.54
N LYS A 34 15.89 2.51 2.57
CA LYS A 34 16.62 2.69 3.84
C LYS A 34 18.11 2.40 3.73
N THR A 35 18.55 1.51 2.85
CA THR A 35 19.99 1.30 2.61
C THR A 35 20.68 2.53 2.05
N THR A 36 19.99 3.38 1.28
CA THR A 36 20.56 4.64 0.75
C THR A 36 20.48 5.81 1.74
N LYS A 37 19.62 5.73 2.75
CA LYS A 37 19.34 6.84 3.68
C LYS A 37 19.90 6.68 5.08
N CYS A 38 20.09 5.45 5.57
CA CYS A 38 20.65 5.21 6.90
C CYS A 38 22.18 5.39 6.89
N ALA A 39 22.71 6.06 7.90
CA ALA A 39 24.16 6.22 8.07
C ALA A 39 24.81 4.95 8.64
N GLU A 40 24.10 4.26 9.55
CA GLU A 40 24.58 3.01 10.14
C GLU A 40 23.86 1.78 9.57
N VAL A 41 24.64 0.77 9.18
CA VAL A 41 24.11 -0.47 8.58
C VAL A 41 23.21 -1.25 9.54
N ARG A 42 23.51 -1.18 10.85
CA ARG A 42 22.75 -1.87 11.89
C ARG A 42 21.31 -1.35 12.05
N GLU A 43 21.03 -0.12 11.62
CA GLU A 43 19.70 0.50 11.73
C GLU A 43 18.78 0.12 10.57
N ILE A 44 19.35 -0.29 9.43
CA ILE A 44 18.63 -0.63 8.20
C ILE A 44 17.48 -1.62 8.42
N PRO A 45 17.65 -2.79 9.08
CA PRO A 45 16.58 -3.78 9.17
C PRO A 45 15.36 -3.25 9.93
N VAL A 46 15.57 -2.57 11.05
CA VAL A 46 14.47 -2.01 11.86
C VAL A 46 13.83 -0.84 11.11
N ALA A 47 14.62 0.05 10.54
CA ALA A 47 14.12 1.20 9.81
C ALA A 47 13.32 0.80 8.57
N ALA A 48 13.75 -0.24 7.84
CA ALA A 48 13.04 -0.78 6.68
C ALA A 48 11.73 -1.44 7.10
N LEU A 49 11.73 -2.20 8.19
CA LEU A 49 10.51 -2.83 8.73
C LEU A 49 9.48 -1.77 9.15
N ILE A 50 9.90 -0.71 9.85
CA ILE A 50 9.03 0.41 10.24
C ILE A 50 8.44 1.07 9.00
N SER A 51 9.25 1.36 7.98
CA SER A 51 8.77 1.96 6.73
C SER A 51 7.78 1.04 6.01
N TRP A 52 8.06 -0.26 5.94
CA TRP A 52 7.16 -1.24 5.34
C TRP A 52 5.81 -1.30 6.06
N VAL A 53 5.81 -1.43 7.39
CA VAL A 53 4.59 -1.41 8.21
C VAL A 53 3.81 -0.11 8.01
N THR A 54 4.50 1.04 8.01
CA THR A 54 3.86 2.35 7.80
C THR A 54 3.16 2.43 6.45
N ILE A 55 3.80 1.93 5.38
CA ILE A 55 3.18 1.89 4.04
C ILE A 55 1.95 1.00 4.04
N VAL A 56 2.08 -0.24 4.53
CA VAL A 56 0.98 -1.21 4.54
C VAL A 56 -0.22 -0.68 5.34
N VAL A 57 0.02 -0.23 6.57
CA VAL A 57 -1.02 0.33 7.44
C VAL A 57 -1.65 1.57 6.81
N GLY A 58 -0.85 2.48 6.23
CA GLY A 58 -1.35 3.67 5.55
C GLY A 58 -2.25 3.33 4.36
N MET A 59 -1.88 2.35 3.54
CA MET A 59 -2.70 1.92 2.41
C MET A 59 -4.03 1.30 2.87
N TYR A 60 -4.01 0.43 3.89
CA TYR A 60 -5.25 -0.14 4.46
C TYR A 60 -6.13 0.94 5.09
N ALA A 61 -5.54 1.92 5.79
CA ALA A 61 -6.27 3.03 6.39
C ALA A 61 -7.00 3.86 5.34
N VAL A 62 -6.35 4.19 4.22
CA VAL A 62 -6.98 4.90 3.09
C VAL A 62 -8.12 4.08 2.50
N GLY A 63 -7.90 2.78 2.27
CA GLY A 63 -8.95 1.88 1.75
C GLY A 63 -10.17 1.82 2.68
N ALA A 64 -9.95 1.67 3.98
CA ALA A 64 -11.01 1.67 4.99
C ALA A 64 -11.75 3.01 5.03
N ALA A 65 -11.03 4.13 4.96
CA ALA A 65 -11.63 5.47 4.94
C ALA A 65 -12.52 5.68 3.71
N LEU A 66 -12.07 5.27 2.52
CA LEU A 66 -12.87 5.35 1.29
C LEU A 66 -14.12 4.46 1.36
N TRP A 67 -13.98 3.25 1.90
CA TRP A 67 -15.12 2.34 2.08
C TRP A 67 -16.15 2.92 3.05
N LEU A 68 -15.68 3.51 4.16
CA LEU A 68 -16.54 4.17 5.14
C LEU A 68 -17.30 5.36 4.51
N LEU A 69 -16.61 6.20 3.74
CA LEU A 69 -17.24 7.32 3.03
C LEU A 69 -18.29 6.84 2.02
N TYR A 70 -17.99 5.79 1.25
CA TYR A 70 -18.96 5.20 0.33
C TYR A 70 -20.20 4.67 1.07
N HIS A 71 -20.01 3.96 2.19
CA HIS A 71 -21.10 3.41 2.97
C HIS A 71 -22.04 4.48 3.55
N PHE A 72 -21.51 5.64 3.94
CA PHE A 72 -22.33 6.75 4.46
C PHE A 72 -22.95 7.64 3.37
N ALA A 73 -22.37 7.66 2.17
CA ALA A 73 -22.83 8.50 1.07
C ALA A 73 -23.81 7.80 0.11
N ALA A 74 -23.83 6.46 0.09
CA ALA A 74 -24.72 5.61 -0.71
C ALA A 74 -26.00 5.25 0.07
#